data_AF-A0A0Q7ZQL4-F1
#
_entry.id   AF-A0A0Q7ZQL4-F1
#
_cell.length_a   1.000
_cell.length_b   1.000
_cell.length_c   1.000
_cell.angle_alpha   90.00
_cell.angle_beta   90.00
_cell.angle_gamma   90.00
#
_symmetry.space_group_name_H-M   'P 1'
#
loop_
_entity.id
_entity.type
_entity.pdbx_description
1 polymer ?
#
loop_
_entity_poly.entity_id
_entity_poly.type
_entity_poly.pdbx_seq_one_letter_code
_entity_poly.pdbx_strand_id
1 'polypeptide(L)'
;MTVARLTPRGTWVFDNAAGRASRNGSTVLSWTSFERFELNHSRNSTVSFTGGPRAEHVRSLVALDRASLGEGNDTLEVWPERLADSPAMRIAGAGGNDLLRLGRGDNDGNVDLDLAAGTVRFVRPTQAGRTSRVTGFERTHVYAMWARVLGTTGADRIGWDACHGSVSGRTGDDALIYLPIQGDSCGYMGDAATIRIYGGRGNDQLRGGFMPDVLLGGSGRDTADGRAGRDLCRVEFAQHCERR
;
A
#
# COMPACT_ATOMS: atom_id res chain seq x y z
N MET A 1 8.28 1.06 22.87
CA MET A 1 8.66 0.86 21.46
C MET A 1 10.14 0.61 21.32
N THR A 2 10.51 -0.64 21.04
CA THR A 2 11.88 -1.06 20.76
C THR A 2 12.11 -1.05 19.25
N VAL A 3 13.19 -0.41 18.78
CA VAL A 3 13.45 -0.18 17.36
C VAL A 3 14.77 -0.84 16.93
N ALA A 4 14.73 -1.61 15.86
CA ALA A 4 15.91 -2.15 15.18
C ALA A 4 16.18 -1.36 13.89
N ARG A 5 17.36 -0.73 13.80
CA ARG A 5 17.82 0.01 12.59
C ARG A 5 19.01 -0.70 11.98
N LEU A 6 18.88 -1.16 10.74
CA LEU A 6 19.90 -1.99 10.10
C LEU A 6 20.16 -1.54 8.66
N THR A 7 21.38 -1.78 8.17
CA THR A 7 21.75 -1.62 6.74
C THR A 7 22.23 -2.99 6.23
N PRO A 8 21.32 -3.94 5.97
CA PRO A 8 21.67 -5.34 5.72
C PRO A 8 22.47 -5.49 4.43
N ARG A 9 23.61 -6.18 4.46
CA ARG A 9 24.40 -6.55 3.27
C ARG A 9 24.37 -8.05 3.02
N GLY A 10 23.97 -8.47 1.83
CA GLY A 10 23.82 -9.89 1.45
C GLY A 10 22.46 -10.46 1.85
N THR A 11 22.38 -11.77 2.10
CA THR A 11 21.12 -12.44 2.44
C THR A 11 20.88 -12.43 3.96
N TRP A 12 19.78 -11.83 4.37
CA TRP A 12 19.36 -11.74 5.77
C TRP A 12 18.01 -12.40 6.01
N VAL A 13 17.88 -13.03 7.17
CA VAL A 13 16.62 -13.55 7.70
C VAL A 13 16.40 -12.91 9.07
N PHE A 14 15.33 -12.12 9.20
CA PHE A 14 14.86 -11.59 10.47
C PHE A 14 13.66 -12.42 10.90
N ASP A 15 13.76 -13.03 12.07
CA ASP A 15 12.74 -13.89 12.67
C ASP A 15 12.40 -13.29 14.04
N ASN A 16 11.44 -12.36 14.05
CA ASN A 16 11.01 -11.67 15.25
C ASN A 16 10.27 -12.62 16.20
N ALA A 17 9.56 -13.61 15.67
CA ALA A 17 8.93 -14.67 16.46
C ALA A 17 9.96 -15.47 17.27
N ALA A 18 11.11 -15.79 16.68
CA ALA A 18 12.21 -16.49 17.38
C ALA A 18 13.24 -15.55 18.03
N GLY A 19 13.06 -14.24 17.94
CA GLY A 19 13.96 -13.26 18.54
C GLY A 19 15.38 -13.28 17.97
N ARG A 20 15.55 -13.46 16.65
CA ARG A 20 16.89 -13.59 16.04
C ARG A 20 17.01 -13.07 14.61
N ALA A 21 18.22 -12.65 14.25
CA ALA A 21 18.59 -12.40 12.86
C ALA A 21 19.76 -13.29 12.44
N SER A 22 19.67 -13.83 11.22
CA SER A 22 20.73 -14.61 10.60
C SER A 22 21.20 -13.97 9.30
N ARG A 23 22.50 -14.05 9.05
CA ARG A 23 23.15 -13.61 7.82
C ARG A 23 23.86 -14.79 7.19
N ASN A 24 23.57 -15.10 5.92
CA ASN A 24 24.12 -16.25 5.21
C ASN A 24 24.00 -17.57 6.01
N GLY A 25 22.86 -17.76 6.70
CA GLY A 25 22.57 -18.97 7.49
C GLY A 25 23.14 -18.98 8.92
N SER A 26 24.01 -18.04 9.31
CA SER A 26 24.54 -17.94 10.67
C SER A 26 23.80 -16.89 11.47
N THR A 27 23.36 -17.22 12.69
CA THR A 27 22.77 -16.23 13.61
C THR A 27 23.81 -15.20 14.02
N VAL A 28 23.47 -13.92 13.84
CA VAL A 28 24.36 -12.79 14.12
C VAL A 28 23.81 -11.86 15.20
N LEU A 29 22.50 -11.91 15.47
CA LEU A 29 21.83 -11.11 16.49
C LEU A 29 20.74 -11.94 17.16
N SER A 30 20.51 -11.69 18.44
CA SER A 30 19.37 -12.20 19.21
C SER A 30 18.76 -11.08 20.05
N TRP A 31 17.46 -11.19 20.32
CA TRP A 31 16.68 -10.23 21.09
C TRP A 31 15.45 -10.90 21.71
N THR A 32 14.77 -10.19 22.59
CA THR A 32 13.51 -10.65 23.21
C THR A 32 12.29 -10.18 22.43
N SER A 33 12.24 -8.91 22.03
CA SER A 33 11.24 -8.39 21.09
C SER A 33 11.65 -7.06 20.45
N PHE A 34 11.23 -6.86 19.20
CA PHE A 34 11.18 -5.54 18.56
C PHE A 34 9.77 -5.28 18.03
N GLU A 35 9.34 -4.02 18.10
CA GLU A 35 8.05 -3.54 17.58
C GLU A 35 8.25 -2.73 16.29
N ARG A 36 9.49 -2.35 15.98
CA ARG A 36 9.82 -1.61 14.76
C ARG A 36 11.11 -2.10 14.13
N PHE A 37 11.08 -2.33 12.84
CA PHE A 37 12.23 -2.64 12.01
C PHE A 37 12.37 -1.58 10.92
N GLU A 38 13.52 -0.93 10.88
CA GLU A 38 13.89 0.03 9.83
C GLU A 38 15.10 -0.55 9.07
N LEU A 39 14.83 -1.15 7.92
CA LEU A 39 15.82 -1.79 7.06
C LEU A 39 16.26 -0.79 5.99
N ASN A 40 17.38 -0.12 6.23
CA ASN A 40 17.92 0.92 5.37
C ASN A 40 18.56 0.37 4.10
N HIS A 41 18.61 1.23 3.08
CA HIS A 41 19.02 0.87 1.74
C HIS A 41 20.43 0.25 1.72
N SER A 42 20.54 -0.85 0.98
CA SER A 42 21.80 -1.55 0.72
C SER A 42 21.72 -2.23 -0.64
N ARG A 43 22.80 -2.15 -1.42
CA ARG A 43 22.88 -2.80 -2.74
C ARG A 43 23.00 -4.32 -2.58
N ASN A 44 22.52 -5.07 -3.56
CA ASN A 44 22.67 -6.53 -3.66
C ASN A 44 22.30 -7.29 -2.38
N SER A 45 21.21 -6.88 -1.73
CA SER A 45 20.77 -7.44 -0.46
C SER A 45 19.35 -7.96 -0.59
N THR A 46 19.10 -9.15 -0.06
CA THR A 46 17.79 -9.78 -0.01
C THR A 46 17.44 -10.05 1.44
N VAL A 47 16.22 -9.69 1.81
CA VAL A 47 15.74 -9.86 3.19
C VAL A 47 14.51 -10.77 3.20
N SER A 48 14.51 -11.73 4.13
CA SER A 48 13.29 -12.39 4.57
C SER A 48 12.90 -11.91 5.97
N PHE A 49 11.61 -11.67 6.21
CA PHE A 49 11.07 -11.25 7.49
C PHE A 49 9.96 -12.20 7.96
N THR A 50 10.01 -12.61 9.21
CA THR A 50 8.94 -13.33 9.91
C THR A 50 8.63 -12.55 11.18
N GLY A 51 7.43 -12.00 11.27
CA GLY A 51 6.95 -11.29 12.44
C GLY A 51 6.40 -12.22 13.51
N GLY A 52 5.99 -11.63 14.62
CA GLY A 52 5.58 -12.31 15.84
C GLY A 52 4.07 -12.27 16.06
N PRO A 53 3.65 -12.42 17.33
CA PRO A 53 2.24 -12.29 17.71
C PRO A 53 1.83 -10.87 18.13
N ARG A 54 2.70 -9.87 17.92
CA ARG A 54 2.49 -8.49 18.36
C ARG A 54 2.42 -7.58 17.15
N ALA A 55 1.81 -6.41 17.32
CA ALA A 55 1.82 -5.37 16.30
C ALA A 55 3.25 -4.89 16.01
N GLU A 56 3.65 -4.99 14.75
CA GLU A 56 4.99 -4.67 14.26
C GLU A 56 4.95 -3.68 13.11
N HIS A 57 5.89 -2.73 13.14
CA HIS A 57 6.09 -1.76 12.07
C HIS A 57 7.38 -2.06 11.32
N VAL A 58 7.26 -2.63 10.12
CA VAL A 58 8.39 -2.98 9.26
C VAL A 58 8.48 -1.97 8.13
N ARG A 59 9.55 -1.20 8.10
CA ARG A 59 9.90 -0.30 6.98
C ARG A 59 11.12 -0.84 6.28
N SER A 60 10.98 -1.20 5.00
CA SER A 60 12.05 -1.76 4.19
C SER A 60 12.40 -0.90 2.99
N LEU A 61 13.64 -0.42 2.96
CA LEU A 61 14.29 0.23 1.82
C LEU A 61 15.13 -0.74 0.97
N VAL A 62 15.08 -2.04 1.32
CA VAL A 62 15.70 -3.14 0.60
C VAL A 62 14.64 -4.10 0.06
N ALA A 63 15.02 -4.82 -0.99
CA ALA A 63 14.22 -5.89 -1.59
C ALA A 63 13.83 -6.94 -0.53
N LEU A 64 12.54 -7.26 -0.45
CA LEU A 64 12.07 -8.41 0.33
C LEU A 64 11.94 -9.62 -0.60
N ASP A 65 12.47 -10.77 -0.18
CA ASP A 65 12.17 -12.04 -0.86
C ASP A 65 10.83 -12.58 -0.32
N ARG A 66 10.75 -12.75 1.00
CA ARG A 66 9.54 -13.15 1.72
C ARG A 66 9.32 -12.25 2.94
N ALA A 67 8.07 -11.85 3.18
CA ALA A 67 7.65 -11.28 4.45
C ALA A 67 6.32 -11.92 4.90
N SER A 68 6.26 -12.33 6.15
CA SER A 68 5.02 -12.72 6.84
C SER A 68 5.00 -11.95 8.15
N LEU A 69 3.99 -11.12 8.39
CA LEU A 69 3.96 -10.25 9.58
C LEU A 69 3.44 -10.99 10.82
N GLY A 70 2.59 -12.01 10.65
CA GLY A 70 2.25 -12.93 11.73
C GLY A 70 0.88 -12.61 12.30
N GLU A 71 0.74 -12.58 13.63
CA GLU A 71 -0.49 -12.12 14.25
C GLU A 71 -0.28 -10.70 14.79
N GLY A 72 -1.28 -9.83 14.67
CA GLY A 72 -1.17 -8.47 15.16
C GLY A 72 -1.83 -7.49 14.21
N ASN A 73 -1.77 -6.20 14.56
CA ASN A 73 -2.17 -5.16 13.60
C ASN A 73 -0.89 -4.54 13.08
N ASP A 74 -0.35 -5.12 12.02
CA ASP A 74 0.98 -4.79 11.54
C ASP A 74 0.95 -3.69 10.51
N THR A 75 2.13 -3.15 10.23
CA THR A 75 2.33 -2.21 9.14
C THR A 75 3.61 -2.55 8.40
N LEU A 76 3.48 -2.79 7.10
CA LEU A 76 4.62 -2.97 6.22
C LEU A 76 4.72 -1.80 5.25
N GLU A 77 5.83 -1.08 5.29
CA GLU A 77 6.18 -0.04 4.32
C GLU A 77 7.29 -0.53 3.39
N VAL A 78 7.00 -0.58 2.10
CA VAL A 78 7.94 -0.93 1.03
C VAL A 78 7.96 0.13 -0.06
N TRP A 79 9.14 0.35 -0.65
CA TRP A 79 9.31 1.35 -1.69
C TRP A 79 9.07 0.76 -3.09
N PRO A 80 8.17 1.32 -3.91
CA PRO A 80 7.76 0.73 -5.18
C PRO A 80 8.92 0.54 -6.17
N GLU A 81 9.87 1.47 -6.24
CA GLU A 81 11.07 1.31 -7.07
C GLU A 81 11.81 0.00 -6.82
N ARG A 82 11.83 -0.45 -5.56
CA ARG A 82 12.50 -1.70 -5.19
C ARG A 82 11.72 -2.90 -5.72
N LEU A 83 10.40 -2.81 -5.89
CA LEU A 83 9.61 -3.86 -6.53
C LEU A 83 10.05 -4.11 -7.99
N ALA A 84 10.45 -3.06 -8.74
CA ALA A 84 10.95 -3.22 -10.11
C ALA A 84 12.31 -3.92 -10.17
N ASP A 85 13.18 -3.63 -9.20
CA ASP A 85 14.57 -4.12 -9.19
C ASP A 85 14.73 -5.46 -8.44
N SER A 86 13.67 -5.96 -7.82
CA SER A 86 13.69 -7.19 -7.01
C SER A 86 13.22 -8.43 -7.77
N PRO A 87 13.62 -9.63 -7.33
CA PRO A 87 12.82 -10.82 -7.61
C PRO A 87 11.36 -10.61 -7.16
N ALA A 88 10.43 -11.38 -7.74
CA ALA A 88 9.02 -11.32 -7.36
C ALA A 88 8.88 -11.66 -5.87
N MET A 89 8.40 -10.69 -5.09
CA MET A 89 8.33 -10.79 -3.65
C MET A 89 7.09 -11.57 -3.22
N ARG A 90 7.12 -12.15 -2.02
CA ARG A 90 5.97 -12.82 -1.40
C ARG A 90 5.71 -12.21 -0.03
N ILE A 91 4.69 -11.38 0.06
CA ILE A 91 4.34 -10.65 1.28
C ILE A 91 2.97 -11.12 1.78
N ALA A 92 2.87 -11.39 3.07
CA ALA A 92 1.62 -11.61 3.78
C ALA A 92 1.56 -10.76 5.06
N GLY A 93 0.45 -10.08 5.33
CA GLY A 93 0.17 -9.54 6.67
C GLY A 93 -0.14 -10.68 7.64
N ALA A 94 -1.02 -11.59 7.20
CA ALA A 94 -1.47 -12.79 7.90
C ALA A 94 -2.66 -12.51 8.84
N GLY A 95 -2.52 -12.65 10.15
CA GLY A 95 -3.63 -12.53 11.09
C GLY A 95 -3.73 -11.13 11.68
N GLY A 96 -4.91 -10.50 11.57
CA GLY A 96 -5.23 -9.24 12.23
C GLY A 96 -5.71 -8.17 11.25
N ASN A 97 -5.40 -6.90 11.51
CA ASN A 97 -5.78 -5.77 10.66
C ASN A 97 -4.53 -5.01 10.20
N ASP A 98 -3.97 -5.48 9.10
CA ASP A 98 -2.66 -5.10 8.61
C ASP A 98 -2.74 -3.97 7.59
N LEU A 99 -1.73 -3.11 7.62
CA LEU A 99 -1.57 -2.00 6.70
C LEU A 99 -0.39 -2.24 5.76
N LEU A 100 -0.67 -2.32 4.46
CA LEU A 100 0.35 -2.24 3.42
C LEU A 100 0.54 -0.79 2.99
N ARG A 101 1.74 -0.25 3.17
CA ARG A 101 2.15 1.06 2.65
C ARG A 101 3.12 0.87 1.49
N LEU A 102 2.75 1.38 0.32
CA LEU A 102 3.60 1.42 -0.87
C LEU A 102 4.00 2.89 -1.11
N GLY A 103 5.28 3.26 -0.94
CA GLY A 103 5.82 4.63 -1.13
C GLY A 103 6.85 5.03 -0.06
N ARG A 104 7.63 6.13 -0.12
CA ARG A 104 7.83 7.22 -1.10
C ARG A 104 9.23 7.10 -1.73
N GLY A 105 9.27 6.96 -3.05
CA GLY A 105 10.47 7.06 -3.89
C GLY A 105 10.27 8.13 -4.97
N ASP A 106 11.13 8.16 -5.99
CA ASP A 106 11.02 8.99 -7.19
C ASP A 106 9.75 8.56 -7.96
N ASN A 107 8.77 9.46 -8.04
CA ASN A 107 7.38 9.22 -8.48
C ASN A 107 7.20 8.70 -9.92
N ASP A 108 8.19 8.12 -10.59
CA ASP A 108 8.18 7.89 -12.04
C ASP A 108 7.48 6.58 -12.50
N GLY A 109 6.76 5.89 -11.60
CA GLY A 109 6.19 4.57 -11.90
C GLY A 109 4.71 4.41 -11.59
N ASN A 110 4.12 3.40 -12.23
CA ASN A 110 2.73 2.97 -12.04
C ASN A 110 2.67 1.82 -11.02
N VAL A 111 1.80 1.95 -10.02
CA VAL A 111 1.48 0.87 -9.07
C VAL A 111 0.15 0.25 -9.45
N ASP A 112 0.17 -1.05 -9.67
CA ASP A 112 -1.00 -1.85 -9.98
C ASP A 112 -1.20 -2.87 -8.85
N LEU A 113 -2.16 -2.61 -7.97
CA LEU A 113 -2.50 -3.43 -6.80
C LEU A 113 -3.89 -4.05 -6.98
N ASP A 114 -3.97 -5.36 -6.88
CA ASP A 114 -5.24 -6.10 -6.86
C ASP A 114 -5.27 -6.99 -5.63
N LEU A 115 -6.09 -6.58 -4.64
CA LEU A 115 -6.21 -7.26 -3.35
C LEU A 115 -6.90 -8.62 -3.48
N ALA A 116 -7.93 -8.76 -4.32
CA ALA A 116 -8.58 -10.05 -4.56
C ALA A 116 -7.64 -11.06 -5.25
N ALA A 117 -6.87 -10.60 -6.25
CA ALA A 117 -5.89 -11.46 -6.91
C ALA A 117 -4.65 -11.72 -6.04
N GLY A 118 -4.46 -10.90 -5.00
CA GLY A 118 -3.29 -10.94 -4.13
C GLY A 118 -2.00 -10.56 -4.84
N THR A 119 -2.06 -9.55 -5.72
CA THR A 119 -0.94 -9.16 -6.58
C THR A 119 -0.62 -7.68 -6.52
N VAL A 120 0.67 -7.35 -6.56
CA VAL A 120 1.16 -5.99 -6.80
C VAL A 120 2.18 -5.99 -7.91
N ARG A 121 2.12 -4.99 -8.79
CA ARG A 121 3.11 -4.79 -9.85
C ARG A 121 3.49 -3.31 -9.91
N PHE A 122 4.78 -3.05 -9.96
CA PHE A 122 5.31 -1.71 -10.19
C PHE A 122 5.96 -1.64 -11.56
N VAL A 123 5.56 -0.67 -12.37
CA VAL A 123 6.01 -0.53 -13.77
C VAL A 123 6.66 0.84 -13.96
N ARG A 124 7.85 0.86 -14.56
CA ARG A 124 8.47 2.11 -15.03
C ARG A 124 8.35 2.21 -16.55
N PRO A 125 8.35 3.42 -17.14
CA PRO A 125 8.32 3.59 -18.60
C PRO A 125 9.40 2.79 -19.34
N THR A 126 10.57 2.63 -18.72
CA THR A 126 11.75 1.98 -19.30
C THR A 126 11.96 0.54 -18.85
N GLN A 127 11.12 -0.01 -17.96
CA GLN A 127 11.31 -1.33 -17.37
C GLN A 127 9.98 -2.02 -17.09
N ALA A 128 9.80 -3.20 -17.70
CA ALA A 128 8.65 -4.04 -17.43
C ALA A 128 8.57 -4.41 -15.95
N GLY A 129 7.40 -4.17 -15.35
CA GLY A 129 7.15 -4.49 -13.96
C GLY A 129 7.06 -6.00 -13.73
N ARG A 130 7.52 -6.44 -12.56
CA ARG A 130 7.33 -7.82 -12.07
C ARG A 130 6.13 -7.87 -11.13
N THR A 131 5.36 -8.96 -11.23
CA THR A 131 4.24 -9.21 -10.32
C THR A 131 4.75 -9.89 -9.05
N SER A 132 4.56 -9.24 -7.92
CA SER A 132 4.78 -9.78 -6.58
C SER A 132 3.45 -10.23 -5.97
N ARG A 133 3.50 -11.19 -5.06
CA ARG A 133 2.33 -11.67 -4.32
C ARG A 133 2.19 -10.91 -3.00
N VAL A 134 1.00 -10.42 -2.73
CA VAL A 134 0.64 -9.61 -1.55
C VAL A 134 -0.73 -10.08 -1.05
N THR A 135 -0.82 -10.58 0.18
CA THR A 135 -2.07 -11.15 0.71
C THR A 135 -2.28 -10.80 2.18
N GLY A 136 -3.53 -10.86 2.67
CA GLY A 136 -3.85 -10.64 4.09
C GLY A 136 -3.51 -9.21 4.53
N PHE A 137 -3.95 -8.22 3.76
CA PHE A 137 -3.88 -6.81 4.14
C PHE A 137 -5.27 -6.21 4.01
N GLU A 138 -5.82 -5.74 5.12
CA GLU A 138 -7.16 -5.17 5.22
C GLU A 138 -7.15 -3.67 4.90
N ARG A 139 -5.96 -3.05 5.02
CA ARG A 139 -5.74 -1.63 4.77
C ARG A 139 -4.60 -1.42 3.79
N THR A 140 -4.76 -0.41 2.93
CA THR A 140 -3.68 0.03 2.05
C THR A 140 -3.40 1.51 2.22
N HIS A 141 -2.16 1.89 1.90
CA HIS A 141 -1.77 3.25 1.59
C HIS A 141 -0.86 3.18 0.37
N VAL A 142 -1.42 3.44 -0.81
CA VAL A 142 -0.67 3.39 -2.07
C VAL A 142 -0.30 4.79 -2.52
N TYR A 143 0.99 5.06 -2.64
CA TYR A 143 1.53 6.32 -3.15
C TYR A 143 2.30 6.09 -4.45
N ALA A 144 1.92 6.79 -5.52
CA ALA A 144 2.53 6.69 -6.85
C ALA A 144 2.09 7.85 -7.76
N MET A 145 2.80 8.13 -8.86
CA MET A 145 2.25 9.06 -9.86
C MET A 145 1.02 8.47 -10.55
N TRP A 146 1.06 7.18 -10.88
CA TRP A 146 -0.06 6.44 -11.44
C TRP A 146 -0.39 5.26 -10.53
N ALA A 147 -1.66 5.08 -10.20
CA ALA A 147 -2.09 3.91 -9.46
C ALA A 147 -3.40 3.32 -9.98
N ARG A 148 -3.47 1.99 -10.00
CA ARG A 148 -4.71 1.24 -10.05
C ARG A 148 -4.79 0.38 -8.80
N VAL A 149 -5.82 0.56 -7.98
CA VAL A 149 -6.06 -0.26 -6.80
C VAL A 149 -7.42 -0.92 -6.89
N LEU A 150 -7.46 -2.24 -6.80
CA LEU A 150 -8.69 -3.01 -6.79
C LEU A 150 -8.83 -3.73 -5.44
N GLY A 151 -10.01 -3.57 -4.85
CA GLY A 151 -10.46 -4.18 -3.60
C GLY A 151 -10.67 -5.69 -3.68
N THR A 152 -11.39 -6.25 -2.73
CA THR A 152 -11.75 -7.65 -2.64
C THR A 152 -13.21 -7.85 -3.03
N THR A 153 -13.86 -8.88 -2.50
CA THR A 153 -15.33 -9.01 -2.55
C THR A 153 -15.98 -8.70 -1.21
N GLY A 154 -15.18 -8.38 -0.19
CA GLY A 154 -15.63 -7.95 1.13
C GLY A 154 -15.29 -6.48 1.35
N ALA A 155 -15.64 -5.98 2.54
CA ALA A 155 -15.37 -4.60 2.93
C ALA A 155 -13.86 -4.30 2.98
N ASP A 156 -13.42 -3.34 2.18
CA ASP A 156 -12.03 -2.89 2.12
C ASP A 156 -11.82 -1.49 2.71
N ARG A 157 -10.59 -1.22 3.14
CA ARG A 157 -10.16 0.13 3.56
C ARG A 157 -8.97 0.58 2.73
N ILE A 158 -9.26 1.19 1.59
CA ILE A 158 -8.27 1.55 0.60
C ILE A 158 -7.92 3.03 0.74
N GLY A 159 -6.75 3.26 1.33
CA GLY A 159 -6.06 4.55 1.27
C GLY A 159 -5.14 4.62 0.06
N TRP A 160 -5.15 5.76 -0.63
CA TRP A 160 -4.23 6.01 -1.74
C TRP A 160 -3.92 7.49 -1.93
N ASP A 161 -2.81 7.78 -2.56
CA ASP A 161 -2.28 9.10 -2.88
C ASP A 161 -1.58 9.00 -4.24
N ALA A 162 -2.38 8.94 -5.30
CA ALA A 162 -1.85 8.97 -6.65
C ALA A 162 -2.33 10.18 -7.42
N CYS A 163 -1.48 10.67 -8.33
CA CYS A 163 -1.77 11.84 -9.15
C CYS A 163 -2.73 11.50 -10.30
N HIS A 164 -2.62 10.29 -10.81
CA HIS A 164 -3.54 9.74 -11.79
C HIS A 164 -3.92 8.33 -11.37
N GLY A 165 -5.17 7.94 -11.61
CA GLY A 165 -5.53 6.55 -11.40
C GLY A 165 -6.97 6.26 -11.10
N SER A 166 -7.17 5.02 -10.65
CA SER A 166 -8.48 4.53 -10.25
C SER A 166 -8.41 3.63 -9.04
N VAL A 167 -9.41 3.74 -8.18
CA VAL A 167 -9.67 2.80 -7.08
C VAL A 167 -11.04 2.18 -7.28
N SER A 168 -11.16 0.87 -7.09
CA SER A 168 -12.44 0.17 -7.08
C SER A 168 -12.56 -0.73 -5.86
N GLY A 169 -13.62 -0.58 -5.06
CA GLY A 169 -13.95 -1.47 -3.94
C GLY A 169 -14.52 -2.82 -4.38
N ARG A 170 -15.24 -2.81 -5.52
CA ARG A 170 -15.91 -3.97 -6.16
C ARG A 170 -17.18 -4.34 -5.43
N THR A 171 -17.12 -5.14 -4.37
CA THR A 171 -18.31 -5.51 -3.59
C THR A 171 -17.94 -5.54 -2.13
N GLY A 172 -18.89 -5.23 -1.25
CA GLY A 172 -18.60 -5.00 0.17
C GLY A 172 -18.92 -3.56 0.53
N ASP A 173 -18.97 -3.26 1.82
CA ASP A 173 -19.13 -1.88 2.30
C ASP A 173 -17.73 -1.26 2.43
N ASP A 174 -17.31 -0.52 1.41
CA ASP A 174 -15.92 -0.11 1.25
C ASP A 174 -15.65 1.31 1.75
N ALA A 175 -14.42 1.56 2.21
CA ALA A 175 -13.92 2.89 2.51
C ALA A 175 -12.75 3.24 1.59
N LEU A 176 -13.02 4.08 0.58
CA LEU A 176 -12.09 4.43 -0.49
C LEU A 176 -11.69 5.90 -0.35
N ILE A 177 -10.51 6.13 0.22
CA ILE A 177 -10.12 7.43 0.74
C ILE A 177 -8.82 7.92 0.09
N TYR A 178 -8.88 9.06 -0.58
CA TYR A 178 -7.67 9.80 -0.96
C TYR A 178 -6.98 10.35 0.31
N LEU A 179 -5.71 10.02 0.51
CA LEU A 179 -4.90 10.33 1.70
C LEU A 179 -3.79 11.33 1.35
N PRO A 180 -4.01 12.64 1.50
CA PRO A 180 -2.96 13.61 1.26
C PRO A 180 -1.93 13.56 2.39
N ILE A 181 -0.79 12.92 2.13
CA ILE A 181 0.41 13.10 2.94
C ILE A 181 1.20 14.24 2.29
N GLN A 182 1.48 15.29 3.05
CA GLN A 182 1.96 16.60 2.57
C GLN A 182 3.11 16.57 1.54
N GLY A 183 3.13 17.60 0.69
CA GLY A 183 4.24 18.04 -0.16
C GLY A 183 4.14 17.58 -1.62
N ASP A 184 3.68 18.47 -2.50
CA ASP A 184 3.95 18.59 -3.95
C ASP A 184 4.05 17.32 -4.82
N SER A 185 3.47 16.18 -4.43
CA SER A 185 3.64 14.89 -5.12
C SER A 185 3.23 14.92 -6.59
N CYS A 186 2.19 15.69 -6.90
CA CYS A 186 1.62 15.82 -8.24
C CYS A 186 2.03 17.10 -8.97
N GLY A 187 3.07 17.79 -8.46
CA GLY A 187 3.73 18.97 -9.05
C GLY A 187 2.89 19.79 -10.02
N TYR A 188 2.05 20.70 -9.51
CA TYR A 188 1.32 21.71 -10.32
C TYR A 188 0.68 21.22 -11.63
N MET A 189 0.26 19.94 -11.75
CA MET A 189 -0.35 19.41 -12.98
C MET A 189 -1.74 20.01 -13.29
N GLY A 190 -2.28 20.87 -12.43
CA GLY A 190 -3.58 21.51 -12.61
C GLY A 190 -4.69 20.48 -12.83
N ASP A 191 -5.70 20.86 -13.60
CA ASP A 191 -6.94 20.10 -13.88
C ASP A 191 -6.71 18.82 -14.72
N ALA A 192 -5.46 18.49 -15.10
CA ALA A 192 -5.14 17.33 -15.94
C ALA A 192 -5.01 16.01 -15.15
N ALA A 193 -4.82 16.09 -13.83
CA ALA A 193 -4.93 14.94 -12.96
C ALA A 193 -6.39 14.48 -12.88
N THR A 194 -6.63 13.18 -13.06
CA THR A 194 -7.98 12.62 -12.95
C THR A 194 -7.95 11.40 -12.06
N ILE A 195 -8.79 11.45 -11.04
CA ILE A 195 -8.97 10.42 -10.03
C ILE A 195 -10.36 9.84 -10.23
N ARG A 196 -10.45 8.51 -10.30
CA ARG A 196 -11.72 7.80 -10.41
C ARG A 196 -11.87 6.85 -9.24
N ILE A 197 -12.90 7.06 -8.44
CA ILE A 197 -13.23 6.18 -7.31
C ILE A 197 -14.55 5.49 -7.61
N TYR A 198 -14.54 4.16 -7.56
CA TYR A 198 -15.69 3.30 -7.79
C TYR A 198 -15.95 2.50 -6.52
N GLY A 199 -17.07 2.75 -5.81
CA GLY A 199 -17.47 1.92 -4.66
C GLY A 199 -17.74 0.50 -5.11
N GLY A 200 -18.80 0.33 -5.90
CA GLY A 200 -19.22 -0.94 -6.47
C GLY A 200 -20.57 -1.35 -5.88
N ARG A 201 -20.65 -2.54 -5.30
CA ARG A 201 -21.88 -3.01 -4.63
C ARG A 201 -21.67 -3.04 -3.11
N GLY A 202 -22.45 -2.25 -2.39
CA GLY A 202 -22.43 -2.17 -0.93
C GLY A 202 -22.77 -0.75 -0.51
N ASN A 203 -22.60 -0.43 0.78
CA ASN A 203 -22.75 0.94 1.26
C ASN A 203 -21.36 1.57 1.40
N ASP A 204 -20.94 2.26 0.35
CA ASP A 204 -19.57 2.72 0.20
C ASP A 204 -19.35 4.14 0.73
N GLN A 205 -18.14 4.40 1.23
CA GLN A 205 -17.67 5.71 1.64
C GLN A 205 -16.54 6.15 0.72
N LEU A 206 -16.83 7.14 -0.12
CA LEU A 206 -15.90 7.65 -1.13
C LEU A 206 -15.40 9.03 -0.70
N ARG A 207 -14.08 9.23 -0.72
CA ARG A 207 -13.49 10.54 -0.45
C ARG A 207 -12.43 10.89 -1.49
N GLY A 208 -12.72 11.97 -2.22
CA GLY A 208 -11.85 12.62 -3.19
C GLY A 208 -10.67 13.37 -2.59
N GLY A 209 -9.86 13.95 -3.47
CA GLY A 209 -8.64 14.67 -3.18
C GLY A 209 -8.78 16.19 -3.35
N PHE A 210 -7.74 16.83 -3.86
CA PHE A 210 -7.76 18.27 -4.16
C PHE A 210 -7.89 18.57 -5.67
N MET A 211 -8.13 17.53 -6.47
CA MET A 211 -8.13 17.55 -7.93
C MET A 211 -9.53 17.17 -8.40
N PRO A 212 -9.92 17.47 -9.66
CA PRO A 212 -11.20 17.04 -10.19
C PRO A 212 -11.39 15.51 -10.10
N ASP A 213 -12.36 15.10 -9.30
CA ASP A 213 -12.64 13.70 -8.99
C ASP A 213 -13.90 13.19 -9.70
N VAL A 214 -13.89 11.91 -10.05
CA VAL A 214 -15.10 11.17 -10.45
C VAL A 214 -15.38 10.11 -9.39
N LEU A 215 -16.45 10.31 -8.61
CA LEU A 215 -16.86 9.44 -7.51
C LEU A 215 -18.15 8.72 -7.88
N LEU A 216 -18.08 7.41 -8.09
CA LEU A 216 -19.22 6.57 -8.46
C LEU A 216 -19.47 5.55 -7.35
N GLY A 217 -20.60 5.67 -6.66
CA GLY A 217 -21.00 4.75 -5.58
C GLY A 217 -21.30 3.37 -6.13
N GLY A 218 -22.26 3.29 -7.05
CA GLY A 218 -22.69 2.03 -7.63
C GLY A 218 -24.05 1.65 -7.06
N SER A 219 -24.18 0.44 -6.53
CA SER A 219 -25.44 -0.03 -5.95
C SER A 219 -25.33 -0.13 -4.43
N GLY A 220 -26.22 0.55 -3.73
CA GLY A 220 -26.36 0.50 -2.28
C GLY A 220 -26.65 1.88 -1.74
N ARG A 221 -26.20 2.19 -0.52
CA ARG A 221 -26.39 3.51 0.08
C ARG A 221 -25.05 4.18 0.29
N ASP A 222 -24.57 4.84 -0.77
CA ASP A 222 -23.23 5.36 -0.85
C ASP A 222 -23.16 6.82 -0.39
N THR A 223 -22.00 7.16 0.16
CA THR A 223 -21.66 8.53 0.57
C THR A 223 -20.40 8.98 -0.14
N ALA A 224 -20.38 10.21 -0.63
CA ALA A 224 -19.22 10.82 -1.27
C ALA A 224 -18.90 12.20 -0.70
N ASP A 225 -17.61 12.47 -0.50
CA ASP A 225 -17.04 13.80 -0.23
C ASP A 225 -16.01 14.10 -1.32
N GLY A 226 -16.39 14.93 -2.31
CA GLY A 226 -15.53 15.32 -3.45
C GLY A 226 -14.33 16.17 -3.05
N ARG A 227 -14.38 16.80 -1.87
CA ARG A 227 -13.34 17.68 -1.33
C ARG A 227 -13.13 18.93 -2.21
N ALA A 228 -11.91 19.18 -2.68
CA ALA A 228 -11.62 20.37 -3.45
C ALA A 228 -11.37 19.96 -4.89
N GLY A 229 -11.84 20.73 -5.85
CA GLY A 229 -11.80 20.32 -7.25
C GLY A 229 -13.10 20.71 -7.93
N ARG A 230 -13.30 20.21 -9.14
CA ARG A 230 -14.59 20.23 -9.81
C ARG A 230 -15.03 18.80 -10.02
N ASP A 231 -15.86 18.32 -9.12
CA ASP A 231 -16.09 16.91 -8.91
C ASP A 231 -17.40 16.46 -9.53
N LEU A 232 -17.40 15.22 -10.01
CA LEU A 232 -18.59 14.53 -10.51
C LEU A 232 -18.88 13.35 -9.58
N CYS A 233 -20.02 13.43 -8.89
CA CYS A 233 -20.43 12.41 -7.93
C CYS A 233 -21.74 11.77 -8.35
N ARG A 234 -21.75 10.44 -8.50
CA ARG A 234 -22.98 9.65 -8.68
C ARG A 234 -23.11 8.70 -7.50
N VAL A 235 -23.74 9.20 -6.44
CA VAL A 235 -24.01 8.51 -5.18
C VAL A 235 -25.34 8.99 -4.61
N GLU A 236 -25.85 8.29 -3.60
CA GLU A 236 -27.07 8.65 -2.88
C GLU A 236 -26.87 9.91 -2.02
N PHE A 237 -25.70 10.05 -1.37
CA PHE A 237 -25.39 11.18 -0.48
C PHE A 237 -24.05 11.82 -0.83
N ALA A 238 -24.07 13.04 -1.39
CA ALA A 238 -22.87 13.74 -1.84
C ALA A 238 -22.64 15.08 -1.11
N GLN A 239 -21.39 15.34 -0.73
CA GLN A 239 -20.88 16.62 -0.25
C GLN A 239 -19.70 17.07 -1.12
N HIS A 240 -19.53 18.39 -1.26
CA HIS A 240 -18.47 18.99 -2.09
C HIS A 240 -18.40 18.38 -3.50
N CYS A 241 -19.55 18.34 -4.19
CA CYS A 241 -19.64 17.85 -5.56
C CYS A 241 -20.39 18.87 -6.42
N GLU A 242 -19.70 19.46 -7.38
CA GLU A 242 -20.20 20.48 -8.30
C GLU A 242 -21.11 19.90 -9.37
N ARG A 243 -20.90 18.63 -9.73
CA ARG A 243 -21.75 17.89 -10.67
C ARG A 243 -22.27 16.62 -9.99
N ARG A 244 -23.56 16.40 -10.18
CA ARG A 244 -24.31 15.26 -9.63
C ARG A 244 -24.99 14.53 -10.77
#